data_AF-A0A969Q0C6-F1
#
_entry.id   AF-A0A969Q0C6-F1
#
_cell.length_a   1.000
_cell.length_b   1.000
_cell.length_c   1.000
_cell.angle_alpha   90.00
_cell.angle_beta   90.00
_cell.angle_gamma   90.00
#
_symmetry.space_group_name_H-M   'P 1'
#
loop_
_entity.id
_entity.type
_entity.pdbx_description
1 polymer ?
#
loop_
_entity_poly.entity_id
_entity_poly.type
_entity_poly.pdbx_seq_one_letter_code
_entity_poly.pdbx_strand_id
1 'polypeptide(L)'
;MAFDAALPFWAHRGVDLRHGGPVEQLGLNGEASEAGFKRVRVFARQIYVYSHAHLLGWTAGAGHATAMYEAMLTHAWQGKTQGWAKTLTPANKILDATSDLYDNAFCLFALGWYYRICPRADVLEMMVDTMEVINTTLRHPKLGYWHQVPTSGPRLQNPHMHLLEACLACFEATGLPIFDDVARDVIMLSRRSFMMRTAQLYVSILTMILPLCLGPKARLLSPAINWNGRGFWPARRNC
;
A
#
# COMPACT_ATOMS: atom_id res chain seq x y z
N MET A 1 -10.84 19.72 9.33
CA MET A 1 -9.39 19.41 9.56
C MET A 1 -8.76 18.60 8.42
N ALA A 2 -9.26 17.40 8.07
CA ALA A 2 -8.69 16.65 6.94
C ALA A 2 -8.89 17.37 5.59
N PHE A 3 -10.13 17.78 5.28
CA PHE A 3 -10.51 18.44 4.03
C PHE A 3 -9.99 19.87 3.91
N ASP A 4 -9.99 20.62 5.02
CA ASP A 4 -9.71 22.07 4.98
C ASP A 4 -8.24 22.41 5.22
N ALA A 5 -7.45 21.46 5.75
CA ALA A 5 -6.05 21.72 6.11
C ALA A 5 -5.12 20.62 5.61
N ALA A 6 -5.34 19.35 6.00
CA ALA A 6 -4.38 18.29 5.70
C ALA A 6 -4.30 17.97 4.19
N LEU A 7 -5.43 17.80 3.51
CA LEU A 7 -5.47 17.50 2.08
C LEU A 7 -4.84 18.62 1.24
N PRO A 8 -5.22 19.91 1.40
CA PRO A 8 -4.54 21.00 0.72
C PRO A 8 -3.03 21.08 1.02
N PHE A 9 -2.63 20.86 2.27
CA PHE A 9 -1.22 20.87 2.65
C PHE A 9 -0.42 19.78 1.92
N TRP A 10 -0.88 18.52 1.95
CA TRP A 10 -0.19 17.41 1.30
C TRP A 10 -0.24 17.51 -0.22
N ALA A 11 -1.33 18.02 -0.78
CA ALA A 11 -1.46 18.27 -2.22
C ALA A 11 -0.46 19.31 -2.73
N HIS A 12 -0.08 20.27 -1.88
CA HIS A 12 0.89 21.30 -2.24
C HIS A 12 2.34 20.92 -1.88
N ARG A 13 2.56 20.35 -0.70
CA ARG A 13 3.90 20.12 -0.11
C ARG A 13 4.38 18.69 -0.27
N GLY A 14 3.45 17.75 -0.41
CA GLY A 14 3.72 16.32 -0.58
C GLY A 14 4.00 15.91 -2.03
N VAL A 15 4.06 16.85 -2.97
CA VAL A 15 4.23 16.60 -4.40
C VAL A 15 5.52 17.28 -4.88
N ASP A 16 6.36 16.51 -5.59
CA ASP A 16 7.56 17.05 -6.22
C ASP A 16 7.17 17.71 -7.55
N LEU A 17 7.07 19.05 -7.55
CA LEU A 17 6.72 19.82 -8.75
C LEU A 17 7.84 19.89 -9.79
N ARG A 18 9.08 19.52 -9.44
CA ARG A 18 10.23 19.60 -10.35
C ARG A 18 10.33 18.35 -11.22
N HIS A 19 10.20 17.17 -10.64
CA HIS A 19 10.32 15.91 -11.38
C HIS A 19 9.02 15.11 -11.46
N GLY A 20 7.97 15.49 -10.71
CA GLY A 20 6.74 14.72 -10.58
C GLY A 20 6.84 13.64 -9.50
N GLY A 21 5.69 13.11 -9.10
CA GLY A 21 5.58 12.12 -8.02
C GLY A 21 5.58 12.74 -6.62
N PRO A 22 5.73 11.92 -5.56
CA PRO A 22 5.63 12.38 -4.20
C PRO A 22 6.95 13.01 -3.72
N VAL A 23 6.82 13.92 -2.77
CA VAL A 23 7.90 14.21 -1.82
C VAL A 23 7.95 13.06 -0.80
N GLU A 24 9.12 12.44 -0.68
CA GLU A 24 9.32 11.25 0.14
C GLU A 24 9.17 11.53 1.64
N GLN A 25 9.72 12.65 2.09
CA GLN A 25 9.76 13.02 3.50
C GLN A 25 9.69 14.53 3.65
N LEU A 26 8.83 14.98 4.56
CA LEU A 26 8.75 16.37 5.01
C LEU A 26 9.44 16.53 6.37
N GLY A 27 10.14 17.63 6.56
CA GLY A 27 10.61 18.08 7.86
C GLY A 27 9.45 18.57 8.74
N LEU A 28 9.72 18.81 10.04
CA LEU A 28 8.71 19.34 10.97
C LEU A 28 8.22 20.75 10.62
N ASN A 29 9.01 21.48 9.83
CA ASN A 29 8.64 22.77 9.24
C ASN A 29 7.72 22.63 8.00
N GLY A 30 7.39 21.40 7.59
CA GLY A 30 6.56 21.12 6.44
C GLY A 30 7.26 21.32 5.09
N GLU A 31 8.59 21.47 5.08
CA GLU A 31 9.40 21.55 3.86
C GLU A 31 9.90 20.16 3.45
N ALA A 32 10.14 19.98 2.15
CA ALA A 32 10.75 18.77 1.63
C ALA A 32 12.15 18.54 2.22
N SER A 33 12.44 17.30 2.60
CA SER A 33 13.78 16.87 3.03
C SER A 33 14.48 16.07 1.92
N GLU A 34 15.81 16.08 1.92
CA GLU A 34 16.63 15.38 0.94
C GLU A 34 16.78 13.89 1.27
N ALA A 35 15.71 13.12 1.07
CA ALA A 35 15.74 11.67 1.33
C ALA A 35 16.67 10.88 0.37
N GLY A 36 16.99 11.46 -0.80
CA GLY A 36 17.83 10.80 -1.82
C GLY A 36 17.14 9.67 -2.61
N PHE A 37 15.87 9.37 -2.31
CA PHE A 37 15.05 8.39 -3.01
C PHE A 37 13.55 8.74 -2.92
N LYS A 38 12.73 8.07 -3.72
CA LYS A 38 11.27 8.03 -3.64
C LYS A 38 10.82 6.57 -3.62
N ARG A 39 10.02 6.17 -2.63
CA ARG A 39 9.47 4.81 -2.56
C ARG A 39 8.20 4.74 -3.39
N VAL A 40 8.08 3.72 -4.24
CA VAL A 40 6.92 3.58 -5.14
C VAL A 40 5.61 3.44 -4.35
N ARG A 41 5.64 2.79 -3.18
CA ARG A 41 4.48 2.76 -2.26
C ARG A 41 3.99 4.14 -1.79
N VAL A 42 4.82 5.18 -1.82
CA VAL A 42 4.38 6.54 -1.47
C VAL A 42 3.53 7.13 -2.60
N PHE A 43 3.87 6.86 -3.86
CA PHE A 43 3.00 7.17 -5.00
C PHE A 43 1.65 6.49 -4.81
N ALA A 44 1.67 5.17 -4.60
CA ALA A 44 0.47 4.36 -4.42
C ALA A 44 -0.43 4.87 -3.27
N ARG A 45 0.17 5.19 -2.12
CA ARG A 45 -0.58 5.73 -0.97
C ARG A 45 -1.20 7.10 -1.27
N GLN A 46 -0.50 7.98 -1.99
CA GLN A 46 -1.07 9.26 -2.38
C GLN A 46 -2.19 9.11 -3.42
N ILE A 47 -2.06 8.20 -4.40
CA ILE A 47 -3.15 7.85 -5.33
C ILE A 47 -4.39 7.42 -4.56
N TYR A 48 -4.24 6.51 -3.59
CA TYR A 48 -5.35 6.09 -2.72
C TYR A 48 -5.98 7.28 -1.98
N VAL A 49 -5.16 8.07 -1.26
CA VAL A 49 -5.65 9.20 -0.45
C VAL A 49 -6.43 10.18 -1.30
N TYR A 50 -5.91 10.57 -2.46
CA TYR A 50 -6.57 11.55 -3.32
C TYR A 50 -7.80 10.99 -4.03
N SER A 51 -7.77 9.71 -4.44
CA SER A 51 -8.95 9.04 -5.02
C SER A 51 -10.08 8.94 -4.00
N HIS A 52 -9.77 8.51 -2.79
CA HIS A 52 -10.75 8.39 -1.73
C HIS A 52 -11.26 9.77 -1.28
N ALA A 53 -10.37 10.77 -1.15
CA ALA A 53 -10.78 12.13 -0.84
C ALA A 53 -11.76 12.72 -1.88
N HIS A 54 -11.53 12.43 -3.17
CA HIS A 54 -12.46 12.82 -4.23
C HIS A 54 -13.84 12.18 -4.06
N LEU A 55 -13.91 10.87 -3.80
CA LEU A 55 -15.16 10.17 -3.53
C LEU A 55 -15.89 10.71 -2.29
N LEU A 56 -15.17 11.27 -1.32
CA LEU A 56 -15.72 11.91 -0.14
C LEU A 56 -16.06 13.40 -0.33
N GLY A 57 -15.92 13.95 -1.54
CA GLY A 57 -16.34 15.30 -1.90
C GLY A 57 -15.23 16.34 -2.03
N TRP A 58 -13.95 15.97 -1.83
CA TRP A 58 -12.83 16.87 -2.13
C TRP A 58 -12.48 16.82 -3.62
N THR A 59 -13.16 17.64 -4.41
CA THR A 59 -13.14 17.56 -5.88
C THR A 59 -11.73 17.62 -6.49
N ALA A 60 -10.82 18.41 -5.90
CA ALA A 60 -9.42 18.52 -6.33
C ALA A 60 -8.65 17.18 -6.28
N GLY A 61 -9.11 16.22 -5.48
CA GLY A 61 -8.48 14.91 -5.35
C GLY A 61 -8.31 14.14 -6.66
N ALA A 62 -9.25 14.27 -7.60
CA ALA A 62 -9.14 13.56 -8.88
C ALA A 62 -7.88 13.97 -9.66
N GLY A 63 -7.59 15.27 -9.77
CA GLY A 63 -6.41 15.76 -10.49
C GLY A 63 -5.11 15.30 -9.86
N HIS A 64 -5.01 15.33 -8.53
CA HIS A 64 -3.83 14.86 -7.81
C HIS A 64 -3.63 13.33 -7.91
N ALA A 65 -4.73 12.56 -7.87
CA ALA A 65 -4.68 11.11 -8.07
C ALA A 65 -4.18 10.76 -9.48
N THR A 66 -4.72 11.43 -10.52
CA THR A 66 -4.32 11.24 -11.91
C THR A 66 -2.83 11.55 -12.12
N ALA A 67 -2.36 12.71 -11.65
CA ALA A 67 -0.95 13.08 -11.79
C ALA A 67 0.00 12.09 -11.11
N MET A 68 -0.39 11.57 -9.94
CA MET A 68 0.41 10.59 -9.21
C MET A 68 0.38 9.22 -9.90
N TYR A 69 -0.76 8.79 -10.43
CA TYR A 69 -0.90 7.57 -11.21
C TYR A 69 -0.05 7.60 -12.48
N GLU A 70 -0.12 8.68 -13.26
CA GLU A 70 0.65 8.83 -14.50
C GLU A 70 2.17 8.82 -14.23
N ALA A 71 2.61 9.53 -13.19
CA ALA A 71 4.01 9.51 -12.76
C ALA A 71 4.45 8.12 -12.29
N MET A 72 3.62 7.43 -11.50
CA MET A 72 3.91 6.05 -11.05
C MET A 72 4.04 5.11 -12.25
N LEU A 73 3.07 5.14 -13.17
CA LEU A 73 3.06 4.29 -14.36
C LEU A 73 4.29 4.54 -15.25
N THR A 74 4.60 5.80 -15.50
CA THR A 74 5.69 6.19 -16.41
C THR A 74 7.07 5.82 -15.87
N HIS A 75 7.27 5.91 -14.55
CA HIS A 75 8.61 5.82 -13.96
C HIS A 75 8.88 4.54 -13.16
N ALA A 76 7.84 3.86 -12.68
CA ALA A 76 7.99 2.71 -11.78
C ALA A 76 7.56 1.36 -12.38
N TRP A 77 6.80 1.35 -13.48
CA TRP A 77 6.42 0.09 -14.12
C TRP A 77 7.59 -0.51 -14.89
N GLN A 78 7.91 -1.77 -14.62
CA GLN A 78 9.05 -2.49 -15.21
C GLN A 78 8.62 -3.59 -16.19
N GLY A 79 7.32 -3.67 -16.50
CA GLY A 79 6.75 -4.69 -17.39
C GLY A 79 6.26 -5.94 -16.67
N LYS A 80 5.54 -6.80 -17.41
CA LYS A 80 4.82 -7.97 -16.86
C LYS A 80 5.72 -9.09 -16.30
N THR A 81 7.03 -8.99 -16.47
CA THR A 81 8.00 -9.94 -15.91
C THR A 81 8.58 -9.51 -14.56
N GLN A 82 8.43 -8.24 -14.19
CA GLN A 82 9.07 -7.65 -13.01
C GLN A 82 8.07 -6.87 -12.12
N GLY A 83 7.06 -6.24 -12.71
CA GLY A 83 6.06 -5.46 -11.99
C GLY A 83 6.54 -4.07 -11.62
N TRP A 84 6.21 -3.63 -10.41
CA TRP A 84 6.56 -2.31 -9.91
C TRP A 84 7.95 -2.29 -9.26
N ALA A 85 8.73 -1.23 -9.53
CA ALA A 85 9.99 -0.97 -8.84
C ALA A 85 9.74 -0.69 -7.35
N LYS A 86 10.78 -0.89 -6.53
CA LYS A 86 10.71 -0.61 -5.09
C LYS A 86 10.98 0.86 -4.79
N THR A 87 12.05 1.39 -5.39
CA THR A 87 12.43 2.80 -5.22
C THR A 87 12.92 3.44 -6.51
N LEU A 88 12.73 4.74 -6.59
CA LEU A 88 13.25 5.63 -7.60
C LEU A 88 14.22 6.64 -6.97
N THR A 89 15.09 7.22 -7.78
CA THR A 89 15.84 8.44 -7.46
C THR A 89 14.89 9.65 -7.38
N PRO A 90 15.33 10.80 -6.83
CA PRO A 90 14.54 12.02 -6.83
C PRO A 90 14.13 12.48 -8.24
N ALA A 91 14.95 12.17 -9.26
CA ALA A 91 14.66 12.44 -10.67
C ALA A 91 13.87 11.33 -11.37
N ASN A 92 13.18 10.47 -10.60
CA ASN A 92 12.30 9.40 -11.09
C ASN A 92 12.98 8.33 -11.98
N LYS A 93 14.29 8.13 -11.85
CA LYS A 93 14.97 6.95 -12.41
C LYS A 93 14.89 5.79 -11.44
N ILE A 94 14.70 4.56 -11.92
CA ILE A 94 14.71 3.36 -11.07
C ILE A 94 16.03 3.28 -10.30
N LEU A 95 15.91 3.20 -8.96
CA LEU A 95 17.04 3.06 -8.04
C LEU A 95 17.12 1.63 -7.49
N ASP A 96 15.98 1.03 -7.18
CA ASP A 96 15.86 -0.37 -6.78
C ASP A 96 14.74 -1.04 -7.57
N ALA A 97 15.14 -1.96 -8.46
CA ALA A 97 14.28 -2.70 -9.37
C ALA A 97 13.60 -3.93 -8.72
N THR A 98 13.89 -4.22 -7.45
CA THR A 98 13.39 -5.42 -6.75
C THR A 98 11.87 -5.51 -6.83
N SER A 99 11.36 -6.64 -7.30
CA SER A 99 9.93 -6.93 -7.23
C SER A 99 9.58 -7.37 -5.81
N ASP A 100 8.94 -6.48 -5.06
CA ASP A 100 8.55 -6.68 -3.66
C ASP A 100 7.04 -6.80 -3.56
N LEU A 101 6.54 -7.85 -2.90
CA LEU A 101 5.11 -8.11 -2.76
C LEU A 101 4.40 -6.99 -2.00
N TYR A 102 5.06 -6.38 -1.01
CA TYR A 102 4.48 -5.28 -0.26
C TYR A 102 4.23 -4.09 -1.19
N ASP A 103 5.24 -3.67 -1.95
CA ASP A 103 5.12 -2.51 -2.83
C ASP A 103 4.16 -2.80 -4.01
N ASN A 104 4.18 -4.01 -4.59
CA ASN A 104 3.20 -4.43 -5.61
C ASN A 104 1.75 -4.45 -5.06
N ALA A 105 1.54 -4.92 -3.83
CA ALA A 105 0.22 -4.89 -3.19
C ALA A 105 -0.29 -3.44 -2.98
N PHE A 106 0.58 -2.52 -2.56
CA PHE A 106 0.21 -1.09 -2.47
C PHE A 106 -0.16 -0.52 -3.84
N CYS A 107 0.61 -0.84 -4.89
CA CYS A 107 0.30 -0.38 -6.25
C CYS A 107 -1.06 -0.94 -6.72
N LEU A 108 -1.32 -2.23 -6.50
CA LEU A 108 -2.61 -2.84 -6.84
C LEU A 108 -3.78 -2.19 -6.08
N PHE A 109 -3.62 -1.96 -4.78
CA PHE A 109 -4.61 -1.26 -3.96
C PHE A 109 -4.90 0.15 -4.48
N ALA A 110 -3.85 0.89 -4.84
CA ALA A 110 -3.97 2.23 -5.42
C ALA A 110 -4.73 2.22 -6.75
N LEU A 111 -4.44 1.26 -7.64
CA LEU A 111 -5.15 1.10 -8.90
C LEU A 111 -6.63 0.82 -8.69
N GLY A 112 -6.98 -0.05 -7.73
CA GLY A 112 -8.39 -0.33 -7.39
C GLY A 112 -9.15 0.90 -6.91
N TRP A 113 -8.51 1.77 -6.12
CA TRP A 113 -9.12 3.04 -5.70
C TRP A 113 -9.19 4.08 -6.81
N TYR A 114 -8.14 4.19 -7.63
CA TYR A 114 -8.12 5.09 -8.76
C TYR A 114 -9.19 4.72 -9.80
N TYR A 115 -9.39 3.43 -10.06
CA TYR A 115 -10.42 2.96 -10.98
C TYR A 115 -11.84 3.41 -10.59
N ARG A 116 -12.14 3.50 -9.28
CA ARG A 116 -13.45 4.00 -8.80
C ARG A 116 -13.75 5.44 -9.23
N ILE A 117 -12.72 6.27 -9.42
CA ILE A 117 -12.87 7.66 -9.86
C ILE A 117 -12.58 7.84 -11.36
N CYS A 118 -11.88 6.89 -11.97
CA CYS A 118 -11.44 6.93 -13.36
C CYS A 118 -11.52 5.52 -13.99
N PRO A 119 -12.72 5.02 -14.32
CA PRO A 119 -12.95 3.63 -14.74
C PRO A 119 -12.54 3.40 -16.21
N ARG A 120 -11.26 3.55 -16.51
CA ARG A 120 -10.70 3.38 -17.85
C ARG A 120 -10.17 1.96 -18.07
N ALA A 121 -10.21 1.49 -19.31
CA ALA A 121 -9.78 0.14 -19.67
C ALA A 121 -8.28 -0.10 -19.39
N ASP A 122 -7.43 0.91 -19.59
CA ASP A 122 -5.99 0.83 -19.33
C ASP A 122 -5.67 0.67 -17.83
N VAL A 123 -6.45 1.31 -16.95
CA VAL A 123 -6.32 1.13 -15.49
C VAL A 123 -6.72 -0.29 -15.09
N LEU A 124 -7.78 -0.84 -15.71
CA LEU A 124 -8.21 -2.22 -15.50
C LEU A 124 -7.15 -3.22 -15.96
N GLU A 125 -6.60 -3.03 -17.15
CA GLU A 125 -5.50 -3.84 -17.68
C GLU A 125 -4.30 -3.81 -16.74
N MET A 126 -3.92 -2.62 -16.24
CA MET A 126 -2.81 -2.49 -15.30
C MET A 126 -3.04 -3.23 -13.97
N MET A 127 -4.28 -3.31 -13.48
CA MET A 127 -4.61 -4.12 -12.30
C MET A 127 -4.42 -5.62 -12.58
N VAL A 128 -4.89 -6.08 -13.73
CA VAL A 128 -4.74 -7.48 -14.17
C VAL A 128 -3.27 -7.82 -14.35
N ASP A 129 -2.51 -6.97 -15.03
CA ASP A 129 -1.07 -7.14 -15.26
C ASP A 129 -0.28 -7.18 -13.94
N THR A 130 -0.62 -6.32 -12.98
CA THR A 130 0.00 -6.33 -11.64
C THR A 130 -0.31 -7.65 -10.93
N MET A 131 -1.54 -8.15 -11.02
CA MET A 131 -1.92 -9.43 -10.41
C MET A 131 -1.25 -10.61 -11.11
N GLU A 132 -1.08 -10.56 -12.42
CA GLU A 132 -0.35 -11.57 -13.18
C GLU A 132 1.12 -11.62 -12.76
N VAL A 133 1.79 -10.47 -12.61
CA VAL A 133 3.15 -10.43 -12.04
C VAL A 133 3.19 -11.09 -10.67
N ILE A 134 2.28 -10.72 -9.75
CA ILE A 134 2.26 -11.29 -8.40
C ILE A 134 2.08 -12.81 -8.44
N ASN A 135 1.21 -13.33 -9.30
CA ASN A 135 0.94 -14.76 -9.40
C ASN A 135 2.04 -15.54 -10.12
N THR A 136 2.75 -14.94 -11.06
CA THR A 136 3.79 -15.61 -11.85
C THR A 136 5.17 -15.53 -11.21
N THR A 137 5.51 -14.39 -10.59
CA THR A 137 6.86 -14.12 -10.07
C THR A 137 6.96 -14.31 -8.56
N LEU A 138 5.93 -13.89 -7.80
CA LEU A 138 5.98 -13.86 -6.34
C LEU A 138 5.27 -15.04 -5.69
N ARG A 139 4.45 -15.82 -6.43
CA ARG A 139 3.75 -16.98 -5.87
C ARG A 139 4.74 -18.05 -5.43
N HIS A 140 4.57 -18.54 -4.21
CA HIS A 140 5.39 -19.62 -3.69
C HIS A 140 4.86 -20.98 -4.23
N PRO A 141 5.73 -21.91 -4.67
CA PRO A 141 5.30 -23.18 -5.30
C PRO A 141 4.34 -24.05 -4.47
N LYS A 142 4.43 -23.97 -3.13
CA LYS A 142 3.52 -24.64 -2.19
C LYS A 142 2.31 -23.80 -1.78
N LEU A 143 2.53 -22.74 -0.99
CA LEU A 143 1.44 -21.92 -0.43
C LEU A 143 1.93 -20.49 -0.16
N GLY A 144 1.05 -19.52 -0.40
CA GLY A 144 1.33 -18.10 -0.22
C GLY A 144 2.30 -17.55 -1.26
N TYR A 145 2.99 -16.49 -0.86
CA TYR A 145 3.85 -15.70 -1.74
C TYR A 145 5.19 -15.42 -1.06
N TRP A 146 6.23 -15.30 -1.86
CA TRP A 146 7.50 -14.70 -1.46
C TRP A 146 7.31 -13.19 -1.26
N HIS A 147 8.00 -12.59 -0.29
CA HIS A 147 7.94 -11.14 -0.09
C HIS A 147 8.73 -10.38 -1.15
N GLN A 148 9.71 -10.99 -1.80
CA GLN A 148 10.42 -10.38 -2.93
C GLN A 148 11.13 -11.41 -3.82
N VAL A 149 11.50 -10.98 -5.03
CA VAL A 149 12.38 -11.71 -5.96
C VAL A 149 13.60 -10.83 -6.29
N PRO A 150 14.84 -11.35 -6.20
CA PRO A 150 15.21 -12.70 -5.74
C PRO A 150 14.83 -12.98 -4.28
N THR A 151 14.47 -14.22 -3.97
CA THR A 151 13.99 -14.60 -2.64
C THR A 151 15.09 -14.47 -1.59
N SER A 152 14.79 -13.88 -0.43
CA SER A 152 15.75 -13.83 0.68
C SER A 152 15.09 -13.92 2.05
N GLY A 153 15.52 -14.85 2.90
CA GLY A 153 14.97 -15.01 4.24
C GLY A 153 13.54 -15.61 4.25
N PRO A 154 12.86 -15.56 5.41
CA PRO A 154 11.53 -16.16 5.57
C PRO A 154 10.45 -15.33 4.87
N ARG A 155 9.33 -15.98 4.51
CA ARG A 155 8.12 -15.28 4.06
C ARG A 155 7.59 -14.36 5.16
N LEU A 156 7.12 -13.18 4.76
CA LEU A 156 6.59 -12.18 5.67
C LEU A 156 5.06 -12.18 5.66
N GLN A 157 4.46 -12.00 6.84
CA GLN A 157 3.01 -11.93 6.98
C GLN A 157 2.44 -10.59 6.46
N ASN A 158 3.14 -9.48 6.71
CA ASN A 158 2.66 -8.13 6.39
C ASN A 158 2.34 -7.92 4.89
N PRO A 159 3.16 -8.39 3.94
CA PRO A 159 2.81 -8.31 2.51
C PRO A 159 1.54 -9.07 2.14
N HIS A 160 1.25 -10.21 2.78
CA HIS A 160 0.02 -10.97 2.51
C HIS A 160 -1.23 -10.22 2.98
N MET A 161 -1.15 -9.53 4.13
CA MET A 161 -2.26 -8.71 4.61
C MET A 161 -2.63 -7.61 3.61
N HIS A 162 -1.64 -6.87 3.11
CA HIS A 162 -1.91 -5.82 2.12
C HIS A 162 -2.30 -6.39 0.75
N LEU A 163 -1.82 -7.57 0.38
CA LEU A 163 -2.32 -8.25 -0.82
C LEU A 163 -3.82 -8.55 -0.69
N LEU A 164 -4.26 -9.02 0.49
CA LEU A 164 -5.70 -9.23 0.76
C LEU A 164 -6.48 -7.91 0.66
N GLU A 165 -6.00 -6.83 1.27
CA GLU A 165 -6.63 -5.49 1.15
C GLU A 165 -6.73 -5.03 -0.31
N ALA A 166 -5.66 -5.19 -1.09
CA ALA A 166 -5.62 -4.84 -2.51
C ALA A 166 -6.63 -5.64 -3.33
N CYS A 167 -6.66 -6.96 -3.15
CA CYS A 167 -7.59 -7.84 -3.84
C CYS A 167 -9.05 -7.51 -3.52
N LEU A 168 -9.39 -7.28 -2.26
CA LEU A 168 -10.75 -6.85 -1.88
C LEU A 168 -11.10 -5.52 -2.52
N ALA A 169 -10.19 -4.53 -2.47
CA ALA A 169 -10.42 -3.23 -3.07
C ALA A 169 -10.60 -3.31 -4.60
N CYS A 170 -9.87 -4.17 -5.30
CA CYS A 170 -10.02 -4.39 -6.74
C CYS A 170 -11.29 -5.18 -7.08
N PHE A 171 -11.64 -6.19 -6.29
CA PHE A 171 -12.87 -6.96 -6.49
C PHE A 171 -14.11 -6.09 -6.32
N GLU A 172 -14.18 -5.28 -5.27
CA GLU A 172 -15.28 -4.32 -5.08
C GLU A 172 -15.40 -3.30 -6.22
N ALA A 173 -14.27 -2.89 -6.81
CA ALA A 173 -14.26 -1.90 -7.88
C ALA A 173 -14.62 -2.47 -9.26
N THR A 174 -14.40 -3.78 -9.49
CA THR A 174 -14.42 -4.37 -10.84
C THR A 174 -15.31 -5.60 -10.98
N GLY A 175 -15.58 -6.32 -9.89
CA GLY A 175 -16.24 -7.62 -9.89
C GLY A 175 -15.42 -8.77 -10.51
N LEU A 176 -14.13 -8.55 -10.84
CA LEU A 176 -13.33 -9.57 -11.53
C LEU A 176 -12.91 -10.73 -10.58
N PRO A 177 -13.20 -12.00 -10.92
CA PRO A 177 -12.94 -13.16 -10.05
C PRO A 177 -11.48 -13.35 -9.63
N ILE A 178 -10.51 -12.94 -10.47
CA ILE A 178 -9.08 -13.09 -10.18
C ILE A 178 -8.67 -12.49 -8.83
N PHE A 179 -9.34 -11.40 -8.42
CA PHE A 179 -9.07 -10.76 -7.14
C PHE A 179 -9.72 -11.51 -5.96
N ASP A 180 -10.95 -12.00 -6.11
CA ASP A 180 -11.64 -12.79 -5.08
C ASP A 180 -10.91 -14.12 -4.81
N ASP A 181 -10.47 -14.80 -5.87
CA ASP A 181 -9.74 -16.06 -5.75
C ASP A 181 -8.45 -15.90 -4.94
N VAL A 182 -7.67 -14.85 -5.22
CA VAL A 182 -6.44 -14.54 -4.48
C VAL A 182 -6.74 -14.13 -3.04
N ALA A 183 -7.79 -13.34 -2.80
CA ALA A 183 -8.23 -12.99 -1.45
C ALA A 183 -8.57 -14.24 -0.63
N ARG A 184 -9.31 -15.21 -1.21
CA ARG A 184 -9.63 -16.49 -0.57
C ARG A 184 -8.38 -17.30 -0.27
N ASP A 185 -7.42 -17.36 -1.18
CA ASP A 185 -6.15 -18.06 -0.98
C ASP A 185 -5.37 -17.50 0.21
N VAL A 186 -5.28 -16.17 0.32
CA VAL A 186 -4.60 -15.50 1.45
C VAL A 186 -5.34 -15.75 2.77
N ILE A 187 -6.67 -15.71 2.78
CA ILE A 187 -7.49 -16.04 3.95
C ILE A 187 -7.24 -17.50 4.36
N MET A 188 -7.21 -18.43 3.42
CA MET A 188 -6.96 -19.85 3.69
C MET A 188 -5.54 -20.11 4.23
N LEU A 189 -4.54 -19.41 3.68
CA LEU A 189 -3.18 -19.42 4.21
C LEU A 189 -3.16 -18.95 5.66
N SER A 190 -3.81 -17.82 5.97
CA SER A 190 -3.87 -17.31 7.34
C SER A 190 -4.51 -18.36 8.27
N ARG A 191 -5.66 -18.95 7.94
CA ARG A 191 -6.30 -19.96 8.78
C ARG A 191 -5.40 -21.19 9.04
N ARG A 192 -4.64 -21.64 8.03
CA ARG A 192 -3.72 -22.79 8.15
C ARG A 192 -2.47 -22.47 8.98
N SER A 193 -1.91 -21.29 8.81
CA SER A 193 -0.70 -20.86 9.53
C SER A 193 -0.98 -20.39 10.96
N PHE A 194 -2.16 -19.85 11.25
CA PHE A 194 -2.57 -19.42 12.60
C PHE A 194 -2.75 -20.60 13.59
N MET A 195 -2.82 -21.84 13.12
CA MET A 195 -2.86 -23.03 13.99
C MET A 195 -1.47 -23.55 14.39
N MET A 196 -0.38 -22.99 13.86
CA MET A 196 0.99 -23.37 14.24
C MET A 196 1.65 -22.31 15.13
N ARG A 197 1.44 -22.48 16.45
CA ARG A 197 2.27 -22.07 17.61
C ARG A 197 2.71 -20.59 17.76
N THR A 198 2.41 -20.11 18.98
CA THR A 198 2.86 -18.92 19.74
C THR A 198 2.25 -17.55 19.41
N ALA A 199 1.86 -16.87 20.51
CA ALA A 199 0.97 -15.72 20.63
C ALA A 199 1.49 -14.38 20.05
N GLN A 200 2.49 -14.39 19.17
CA GLN A 200 3.03 -13.18 18.54
C GLN A 200 2.39 -12.83 17.18
N LEU A 201 1.63 -13.74 16.58
CA LEU A 201 1.06 -13.61 15.23
C LEU A 201 -0.29 -12.83 15.15
N TYR A 202 -0.79 -12.34 16.28
CA TYR A 202 -2.23 -12.19 16.48
C TYR A 202 -2.91 -10.87 16.02
N VAL A 203 -2.20 -9.81 15.62
CA VAL A 203 -2.84 -8.46 15.63
C VAL A 203 -2.95 -7.74 14.27
N SER A 204 -2.33 -8.18 13.18
CA SER A 204 -2.36 -7.34 11.95
C SER A 204 -3.55 -7.61 11.02
N ILE A 205 -3.87 -8.88 10.68
CA ILE A 205 -4.86 -9.18 9.63
C ILE A 205 -6.30 -8.81 10.02
N LEU A 206 -6.71 -9.06 11.26
CA LEU A 206 -8.12 -8.90 11.67
C LEU A 206 -8.48 -7.49 12.16
N THR A 207 -7.51 -6.71 12.63
CA THR A 207 -7.77 -5.43 13.31
C THR A 207 -8.07 -4.27 12.34
N MET A 208 -7.73 -4.41 11.06
CA MET A 208 -8.07 -3.42 10.02
C MET A 208 -9.31 -3.78 9.17
N ILE A 209 -9.72 -5.06 9.13
CA ILE A 209 -10.81 -5.52 8.24
C ILE A 209 -12.19 -5.43 8.91
N LEU A 210 -12.27 -5.48 10.25
CA LEU A 210 -13.56 -5.48 10.95
C LEU A 210 -14.49 -4.26 10.69
N PRO A 211 -14.00 -3.04 10.40
CA PRO A 211 -14.89 -1.91 10.07
C PRO A 211 -15.49 -1.97 8.67
N LEU A 212 -14.96 -2.79 7.75
CA LEU A 212 -15.50 -2.93 6.38
C LEU A 212 -16.64 -3.96 6.30
N CYS A 213 -16.73 -4.90 7.25
CA CYS A 213 -17.72 -5.98 7.19
C CYS A 213 -18.96 -5.76 8.09
N LEU A 214 -18.94 -4.82 9.03
CA LEU A 214 -20.03 -4.64 9.99
C LEU A 214 -20.44 -3.16 10.00
N GLY A 215 -21.66 -2.89 9.55
CA GLY A 215 -22.24 -1.55 9.47
C GLY A 215 -22.25 -0.75 10.80
N PRO A 216 -22.92 0.41 10.85
CA PRO A 216 -22.56 1.59 11.66
C PRO A 216 -22.58 1.50 13.20
N LYS A 217 -22.58 0.30 13.81
CA LYS A 217 -22.58 0.11 15.27
C LYS A 217 -21.30 -0.47 15.88
N ALA A 218 -20.23 -0.70 15.13
CA ALA A 218 -18.96 -1.17 15.70
C ALA A 218 -18.08 0.02 16.17
N ARG A 219 -18.33 0.53 17.37
CA ARG A 219 -17.44 1.50 18.05
C ARG A 219 -16.45 0.76 18.95
N LEU A 220 -15.19 1.22 18.88
CA LEU A 220 -14.09 1.01 19.85
C LEU A 220 -13.47 -0.39 19.91
N LEU A 221 -12.53 -0.69 19.01
CA LEU A 221 -11.30 -1.45 19.33
C LEU A 221 -10.18 -1.04 18.35
N SER A 222 -9.48 0.04 18.67
CA SER A 222 -8.21 0.38 18.01
C SER A 222 -7.15 0.63 19.09
N PRO A 223 -6.19 -0.30 19.26
CA PRO A 223 -4.85 0.06 19.62
C PRO A 223 -4.06 0.12 18.32
N ALA A 224 -3.60 1.32 17.99
CA ALA A 224 -2.48 1.51 17.08
C ALA A 224 -1.41 0.44 17.34
N ILE A 225 -0.81 -0.07 16.25
CA ILE A 225 0.48 -0.78 16.19
C ILE A 225 1.17 -0.73 17.54
N ASN A 226 1.16 -1.86 18.27
CA ASN A 226 1.59 -1.96 19.67
C ASN A 226 2.99 -1.34 19.88
N TRP A 227 3.02 -0.04 20.19
CA TRP A 227 4.22 0.69 20.58
C TRP A 227 4.46 0.28 22.02
N ASN A 228 5.23 -0.79 22.23
CA ASN A 228 5.68 -1.16 23.55
C ASN A 228 6.56 -0.01 24.09
N GLY A 229 5.94 0.87 24.85
CA GLY A 229 6.56 1.92 25.63
C GLY A 229 7.43 1.36 26.75
N ARG A 230 8.54 0.69 26.40
CA ARG A 230 9.66 0.57 27.33
C ARG A 230 10.48 1.84 27.23
N GLY A 231 10.08 2.84 28.00
CA GLY A 231 10.92 3.97 28.32
C GLY A 231 12.23 3.47 28.94
N PHE A 232 13.35 3.79 28.32
CA PHE A 232 14.65 3.78 28.96
C PHE A 232 14.75 5.04 29.82
N TRP A 233 14.44 4.92 31.12
CA TRP A 233 14.91 5.83 32.15
C TRP A 233 15.34 4.97 33.35
N PRO A 234 16.61 5.01 33.78
CA PRO A 234 17.03 4.28 34.95
C PRO A 234 16.42 4.91 36.20
N ALA A 235 15.70 4.09 36.97
CA ALA A 235 15.17 4.47 38.27
C ALA A 235 16.30 4.91 39.21
N ARG A 236 16.16 6.11 39.78
CA ARG A 236 16.92 6.57 40.94
C ARG A 236 16.71 5.55 42.07
N ARG A 237 17.80 5.04 42.65
CA ARG A 237 17.78 4.41 43.96
C ARG A 237 17.92 5.52 45.00
N ASN A 238 17.02 5.53 45.97
CA ASN A 238 17.18 6.31 47.19
C ASN A 238 18.34 5.74 48.01
N CYS A 239 19.39 6.55 48.17
CA CYS A 239 20.08 6.89 49.42
C CYS A 239 20.61 8.32 49.23
#